data_AF-A0A5E4KL72-F1
#
_entry.id   AF-A0A5E4KL72-F1
#
_cell.length_a   1.000
_cell.length_b   1.000
_cell.length_c   1.000
_cell.angle_alpha   90.00
_cell.angle_beta   90.00
_cell.angle_gamma   90.00
#
_symmetry.space_group_name_H-M   'P 1'
#
loop_
_entity.id
_entity.type
_entity.pdbx_description
1 polymer ?
#
loop_
_entity_poly.entity_id
_entity_poly.type
_entity_poly.pdbx_seq_one_letter_code
_entity_poly.pdbx_strand_id
1 'polypeptide(L)'
;MSDYWDFPEQDYELSLLQFAKKELSDMGYTVLSEKVEVCSGAGAMTLTAILQKEDVAFGLYIHDGPKQRKTRGPPIIWMLRLLPEMKTADDLRNFILAHQHDFSITLAAENTISKDRKEAKLKKIYTFLYNSKIKDLYDNDLSSAADVLRVRLRKEATEFQALS
;
A
#
# COMPACT_ATOMS: atom_id res chain seq x y z
N MET A 1 -5.11 -1.04 25.94
CA MET A 1 -3.88 -0.60 25.29
C MET A 1 -3.83 -1.32 23.96
N SER A 2 -4.13 -0.58 22.89
CA SER A 2 -4.14 -1.06 21.50
C SER A 2 -3.15 -0.19 20.76
N ASP A 3 -1.89 -0.29 21.17
CA ASP A 3 -0.79 0.59 20.76
C ASP A 3 -0.27 0.22 19.35
N TYR A 4 -1.13 -0.34 18.50
CA TYR A 4 -0.76 -0.81 17.16
C TYR A 4 -1.00 0.23 16.06
N TRP A 5 -1.65 1.34 16.42
CA TRP A 5 -1.98 2.42 15.51
C TRP A 5 -1.14 3.69 15.74
N ASP A 6 -0.34 3.72 16.80
CA ASP A 6 0.45 4.89 17.18
C ASP A 6 1.79 4.88 16.48
N PHE A 7 1.80 5.58 15.33
CA PHE A 7 2.95 6.10 14.59
C PHE A 7 3.93 5.07 13.96
N PRO A 8 4.19 5.16 12.65
CA PRO A 8 5.28 4.39 12.06
C PRO A 8 6.61 4.80 12.70
N GLU A 9 7.38 3.82 13.17
CA GLU A 9 8.74 4.05 13.70
C GLU A 9 9.67 4.69 12.65
N GLN A 10 9.34 4.54 11.36
CA GLN A 10 10.10 5.11 10.25
C GLN A 10 9.23 5.23 8.97
N ASP A 11 9.19 6.44 8.40
CA ASP A 11 8.66 6.67 7.05
C ASP A 11 9.74 6.29 6.02
N TYR A 12 9.37 5.46 5.05
CA TYR A 12 10.27 5.06 3.98
C TYR A 12 9.82 5.70 2.66
N GLU A 13 10.75 6.31 1.92
CA GLU A 13 10.55 6.70 0.53
C GLU A 13 10.57 5.46 -0.38
N LEU A 14 9.60 4.58 -0.17
CA LEU A 14 9.37 3.37 -0.94
C LEU A 14 8.09 3.57 -1.75
N SER A 15 8.18 3.40 -3.06
CA SER A 15 7.00 3.18 -3.89
C SER A 15 6.91 1.68 -4.20
N LEU A 16 5.90 0.99 -3.69
CA LEU A 16 5.68 -0.43 -4.00
C LEU A 16 4.93 -0.58 -5.32
N LEU A 17 3.97 0.31 -5.60
CA LEU A 17 3.17 0.22 -6.81
C LEU A 17 3.97 0.40 -8.10
N GLN A 18 5.17 1.01 -8.05
CA GLN A 18 6.05 1.09 -9.22
C GLN A 18 6.45 -0.30 -9.75
N PHE A 19 6.61 -1.30 -8.87
CA PHE A 19 6.97 -2.66 -9.29
C PHE A 19 5.81 -3.40 -9.95
N ALA A 20 4.58 -2.95 -9.71
CA ALA A 20 3.36 -3.44 -10.37
C ALA A 20 2.87 -2.48 -11.46
N LYS A 21 3.73 -1.56 -11.95
CA LYS A 21 3.31 -0.51 -12.90
C LYS A 21 2.71 -1.10 -14.17
N LYS A 22 3.30 -2.17 -14.69
CA LYS A 22 2.81 -2.84 -15.91
C LYS A 22 1.44 -3.46 -15.65
N GLU A 23 1.31 -4.22 -14.57
CA GLU A 23 0.07 -4.90 -14.18
C GLU A 23 -1.06 -3.89 -13.91
N LEU A 24 -0.75 -2.78 -13.22
CA LEU A 24 -1.69 -1.69 -12.99
C LEU A 24 -2.11 -1.02 -14.29
N SER A 25 -1.16 -0.72 -15.17
CA SER A 25 -1.41 -0.12 -16.49
C SER A 25 -2.29 -1.03 -17.37
N ASP A 26 -2.00 -2.33 -17.43
CA ASP A 26 -2.78 -3.32 -18.18
C ASP A 26 -4.23 -3.43 -17.66
N MET A 27 -4.45 -3.10 -16.38
CA MET A 27 -5.78 -3.07 -15.75
C MET A 27 -6.48 -1.70 -15.89
N GLY A 28 -5.81 -0.72 -16.48
CA GLY A 28 -6.27 0.65 -16.68
C GLY A 28 -6.16 1.54 -15.44
N TYR A 29 -5.26 1.21 -14.51
CA TYR A 29 -5.01 2.02 -13.32
C TYR A 29 -3.76 2.88 -13.48
N THR A 30 -3.87 4.13 -13.06
CA THR A 30 -2.77 5.08 -12.91
C THR A 30 -2.56 5.37 -11.43
N VAL A 31 -1.32 5.35 -10.96
CA VAL A 31 -0.97 5.75 -9.59
C VAL A 31 -0.77 7.27 -9.55
N LEU A 32 -1.59 7.98 -8.78
CA LEU A 32 -1.47 9.44 -8.62
C LEU A 32 -0.59 9.82 -7.43
N SER A 33 -0.70 9.07 -6.33
CA SER A 33 0.06 9.29 -5.11
C SER A 33 0.14 7.98 -4.32
N GLU A 34 1.23 7.76 -3.60
CA GLU A 34 1.46 6.57 -2.78
C GLU A 34 2.23 6.96 -1.53
N LYS A 35 1.89 6.31 -0.42
CA LYS A 35 2.63 6.33 0.84
C LYS A 35 2.74 4.92 1.38
N VAL A 36 3.97 4.48 1.66
CA VAL A 36 4.23 3.18 2.26
C VAL A 36 4.91 3.37 3.61
N GLU A 37 4.36 2.73 4.63
CA GLU A 37 4.85 2.76 6.00
C GLU A 37 5.15 1.32 6.43
N VAL A 38 6.33 1.08 7.01
CA VAL A 38 6.71 -0.25 7.51
C VAL A 38 7.06 -0.12 8.97
N CYS A 39 6.31 -0.82 9.83
CA CYS A 39 6.64 -0.96 11.24
C CYS A 39 7.54 -2.20 11.38
N SER A 40 8.85 -1.97 11.32
CA SER A 40 9.86 -3.02 11.36
C SER A 40 9.73 -3.85 12.63
N GLY A 41 9.62 -3.21 13.81
CA GLY A 41 9.48 -3.85 15.14
C GLY A 41 8.40 -4.94 15.23
N ALA A 42 7.30 -4.76 14.49
CA ALA A 42 6.17 -5.68 14.47
C ALA A 42 6.08 -6.50 13.16
N GLY A 43 6.93 -6.20 12.17
CA GLY A 43 6.89 -6.79 10.84
C GLY A 43 5.56 -6.53 10.13
N ALA A 44 5.04 -5.31 10.19
CA ALA A 44 3.79 -4.92 9.52
C ALA A 44 4.01 -3.77 8.54
N MET A 45 3.12 -3.69 7.55
CA MET A 45 3.19 -2.69 6.50
C MET A 45 1.81 -2.10 6.22
N THR A 46 1.78 -0.80 5.94
CA THR A 46 0.61 -0.12 5.41
C THR A 46 0.97 0.55 4.08
N LEU A 47 0.16 0.35 3.05
CA LEU A 47 0.23 1.08 1.79
C LEU A 47 -1.06 1.87 1.63
N THR A 48 -0.92 3.19 1.52
CA THR A 48 -2.02 4.09 1.17
C THR A 48 -1.72 4.69 -0.19
N ALA A 49 -2.67 4.66 -1.12
CA ALA A 49 -2.46 5.24 -2.43
C ALA A 49 -3.73 5.90 -2.97
N ILE A 50 -3.56 6.86 -3.87
CA ILE A 50 -4.63 7.35 -4.73
C ILE A 50 -4.40 6.77 -6.11
N LEU A 51 -5.38 6.01 -6.59
CA LEU A 51 -5.40 5.43 -7.92
C LEU A 51 -6.48 6.11 -8.76
N GLN A 52 -6.19 6.26 -10.04
CA GLN A 52 -7.16 6.69 -11.04
C GLN A 52 -7.45 5.54 -12.00
N LYS A 53 -8.71 5.39 -12.37
CA LYS A 53 -9.14 4.60 -13.51
C LYS A 53 -10.16 5.39 -14.31
N GLU A 54 -9.89 5.60 -15.59
CA GLU A 54 -10.70 6.47 -16.44
C GLU A 54 -10.82 7.85 -15.73
N ASP A 55 -12.02 8.37 -15.56
CA ASP A 55 -12.26 9.68 -14.93
C ASP A 55 -12.51 9.59 -13.41
N VAL A 56 -12.27 8.42 -12.79
CA VAL A 56 -12.57 8.19 -11.37
C VAL A 56 -11.30 7.94 -10.57
N ALA A 57 -11.05 8.81 -9.59
CA ALA A 57 -10.02 8.60 -8.57
C ALA A 57 -10.61 7.92 -7.32
N PHE A 58 -9.83 7.07 -6.68
CA PHE A 58 -10.20 6.38 -5.45
C PHE A 58 -8.98 6.12 -4.57
N GLY A 59 -9.23 6.00 -3.27
CA GLY A 59 -8.24 5.60 -2.29
C GLY A 59 -8.05 4.10 -2.27
N LEU A 60 -6.82 3.65 -2.15
CA LEU A 60 -6.43 2.29 -1.84
C LEU A 60 -5.79 2.29 -0.46
N TYR A 61 -6.27 1.43 0.41
CA TYR A 61 -5.65 1.14 1.69
C TYR A 61 -5.34 -0.35 1.77
N ILE A 62 -4.08 -0.68 2.02
CA ILE A 62 -3.63 -2.04 2.29
C ILE A 62 -2.96 -2.04 3.66
N HIS A 63 -3.40 -2.92 4.55
CA HIS A 63 -2.75 -3.19 5.81
C HIS A 63 -2.37 -4.65 5.89
N ASP A 64 -1.07 -4.90 5.93
CA ASP A 64 -0.49 -6.21 6.13
C ASP A 64 0.05 -6.30 7.57
N GLY A 65 -0.82 -6.77 8.47
CA GLY A 65 -0.57 -6.81 9.91
C GLY A 65 0.53 -7.79 10.32
N PRO A 66 0.96 -7.76 11.60
CA PRO A 66 2.17 -8.43 12.08
C PRO A 66 2.08 -9.96 12.00
N LYS A 67 3.24 -10.61 11.96
CA LYS A 67 3.33 -12.08 12.04
C LYS A 67 3.13 -12.52 13.49
N GLN A 68 2.00 -13.16 13.79
CA GLN A 68 1.75 -13.73 15.12
C GLN A 68 2.13 -15.22 15.16
N ARG A 69 3.00 -15.61 16.11
CA ARG A 69 3.27 -17.02 16.51
C ARG A 69 3.50 -18.02 15.35
N LYS A 70 4.00 -17.54 14.19
CA LYS A 70 4.40 -18.25 12.94
C LYS A 70 3.53 -18.00 11.70
N THR A 71 2.31 -17.45 11.81
CA THR A 71 1.43 -17.19 10.66
C THR A 71 1.03 -15.73 10.59
N ARG A 72 0.98 -15.19 9.36
CA ARG A 72 0.47 -13.84 9.08
C ARG A 72 -1.01 -13.96 8.73
N GLY A 73 -1.83 -13.06 9.26
CA GLY A 73 -3.23 -12.95 8.84
C GLY A 73 -3.32 -12.54 7.37
N PRO A 74 -4.49 -12.69 6.72
CA PRO A 74 -4.68 -12.11 5.40
C PRO A 74 -4.55 -10.58 5.48
N PRO A 75 -4.00 -9.94 4.43
CA PRO A 75 -3.96 -8.48 4.38
C PRO A 75 -5.38 -7.93 4.33
N ILE A 76 -5.58 -6.78 4.96
CA ILE A 76 -6.78 -5.96 4.78
C ILE A 76 -6.53 -5.11 3.53
N ILE A 77 -7.47 -5.14 2.58
CA ILE A 77 -7.40 -4.35 1.35
C ILE A 77 -8.74 -3.66 1.20
N TRP A 78 -8.73 -2.33 1.21
CA TRP A 78 -9.93 -1.52 1.07
C TRP A 78 -9.81 -0.54 -0.09
N MET A 79 -10.86 -0.53 -0.91
CA MET A 79 -11.11 0.54 -1.85
C MET A 79 -11.98 1.61 -1.17
N LEU A 80 -11.45 2.82 -1.08
CA LEU A 80 -12.02 3.94 -0.36
C LEU A 80 -12.46 5.03 -1.35
N ARG A 81 -13.61 5.66 -1.11
CA ARG A 81 -13.91 6.93 -1.79
C ARG A 81 -12.97 8.02 -1.26
N LEU A 82 -12.72 9.04 -2.06
CA LEU A 82 -11.94 10.21 -1.66
C LEU A 82 -12.88 11.35 -1.31
N LEU A 83 -12.58 12.05 -0.21
CA LEU A 83 -13.23 13.32 0.10
C LEU A 83 -12.60 14.44 -0.76
N PRO A 84 -13.31 15.54 -1.05
CA PRO A 84 -12.81 16.61 -1.92
C PRO A 84 -11.45 17.18 -1.51
N GLU A 85 -11.14 17.13 -0.22
CA GLU A 85 -9.91 17.66 0.37
C GLU A 85 -8.72 16.70 0.21
N MET A 86 -8.97 15.42 -0.12
CA MET A 86 -7.94 14.38 -0.23
C MET A 86 -7.31 14.39 -1.62
N LYS A 87 -6.18 15.10 -1.75
CA LYS A 87 -5.46 15.21 -3.03
C LYS A 87 -4.25 14.29 -3.12
N THR A 88 -3.75 13.85 -1.96
CA THR A 88 -2.54 13.03 -1.84
C THR A 88 -2.78 11.78 -0.98
N ALA A 89 -1.89 10.80 -1.09
CA ALA A 89 -1.90 9.64 -0.22
C ALA A 89 -1.69 10.02 1.25
N ASP A 90 -0.95 11.10 1.54
CA ASP A 90 -0.80 11.65 2.89
C ASP A 90 -2.13 12.16 3.45
N ASP A 91 -2.94 12.89 2.68
CA ASP A 91 -4.24 13.38 3.13
C ASP A 91 -5.16 12.21 3.52
N LEU A 92 -5.21 11.19 2.66
CA LEU A 92 -5.98 9.97 2.93
C LEU A 92 -5.45 9.24 4.17
N ARG A 93 -4.13 9.12 4.29
CA ARG A 93 -3.49 8.45 5.42
C ARG A 93 -3.77 9.15 6.74
N ASN A 94 -3.65 10.47 6.77
CA ASN A 94 -3.93 11.31 7.94
C ASN A 94 -5.38 11.18 8.36
N PHE A 95 -6.31 11.14 7.40
CA PHE A 95 -7.72 10.90 7.71
C PHE A 95 -7.94 9.53 8.36
N ILE A 96 -7.33 8.47 7.81
CA ILE A 96 -7.41 7.11 8.36
C ILE A 96 -6.88 7.07 9.80
N LEU A 97 -5.77 7.77 10.08
CA LEU A 97 -5.21 7.88 11.43
C LEU A 97 -6.12 8.63 12.40
N ALA A 98 -6.84 9.65 11.93
CA ALA A 98 -7.78 10.40 12.76
C ALA A 98 -9.10 9.63 13.01
N HIS A 99 -9.43 8.66 12.15
CA HIS A 99 -10.71 7.94 12.12
C HIS A 99 -10.53 6.42 12.16
N GLN A 100 -9.58 5.92 12.96
CA GLN A 100 -9.13 4.52 12.95
C GLN A 100 -10.26 3.49 13.12
N HIS A 101 -11.36 3.88 13.76
CA HIS A 101 -12.48 2.99 14.08
C HIS A 101 -13.60 2.99 13.05
N ASP A 102 -13.72 4.01 12.20
CA ASP A 102 -14.88 4.21 11.33
C ASP A 102 -14.55 4.72 9.92
N PHE A 103 -13.28 4.95 9.58
CA PHE A 103 -12.91 5.44 8.25
C PHE A 103 -13.41 4.55 7.11
N SER A 104 -13.47 3.23 7.30
CA SER A 104 -13.93 2.28 6.28
C SER A 104 -15.43 2.38 5.99
N ILE A 105 -16.20 2.92 6.95
CA ILE A 105 -17.61 3.26 6.82
C ILE A 105 -17.74 4.62 6.15
N THR A 106 -17.04 5.63 6.68
CA THR A 106 -17.08 7.02 6.19
C THR A 106 -16.58 7.16 4.75
N LEU A 107 -15.60 6.34 4.38
CA LEU A 107 -15.00 6.29 3.06
C LEU A 107 -15.45 5.07 2.24
N ALA A 108 -16.58 4.45 2.59
CA ALA A 108 -17.12 3.35 1.80
C ALA A 108 -17.39 3.78 0.34
N ALA A 109 -17.07 2.90 -0.62
CA ALA A 109 -17.38 3.13 -2.03
C ALA A 109 -18.91 3.10 -2.26
N GLU A 110 -19.40 3.96 -3.15
CA GLU A 110 -20.84 4.13 -3.42
C GLU A 110 -21.52 2.87 -4.01
N ASN A 111 -20.76 1.97 -4.65
CA ASN A 111 -21.27 0.73 -5.23
C ASN A 111 -20.49 -0.48 -4.71
N THR A 112 -21.12 -1.25 -3.82
CA THR A 112 -20.52 -2.39 -3.10
C THR A 112 -20.18 -3.58 -4.02
N ILE A 113 -21.01 -3.91 -5.01
CA ILE A 113 -20.73 -5.02 -5.93
C ILE A 113 -19.52 -4.70 -6.84
N SER A 114 -19.43 -3.45 -7.30
CA SER A 114 -18.29 -2.96 -8.07
C SER A 114 -17.01 -2.93 -7.21
N LYS A 115 -17.15 -2.56 -5.93
CA LYS A 115 -16.08 -2.58 -4.94
C LYS A 115 -15.48 -3.98 -4.78
N ASP A 116 -16.29 -5.01 -4.52
CA ASP A 116 -15.79 -6.38 -4.28
C ASP A 116 -14.96 -6.91 -5.45
N ARG A 117 -15.41 -6.65 -6.69
CA ARG A 117 -14.68 -7.06 -7.90
C ARG A 117 -13.36 -6.29 -8.05
N LYS A 118 -13.32 -5.01 -7.68
CA LYS A 118 -12.10 -4.19 -7.70
C LYS A 118 -11.14 -4.61 -6.60
N GLU A 119 -11.62 -4.91 -5.39
CA GLU A 119 -10.81 -5.43 -4.30
C GLU A 119 -10.20 -6.80 -4.64
N ALA A 120 -10.95 -7.70 -5.29
CA ALA A 120 -10.39 -8.96 -5.77
C ALA A 120 -9.23 -8.77 -6.77
N LYS A 121 -9.35 -7.76 -7.64
CA LYS A 121 -8.28 -7.36 -8.57
C LYS A 121 -7.07 -6.78 -7.84
N LEU A 122 -7.29 -5.88 -6.88
CA LEU A 122 -6.23 -5.28 -6.06
C LEU A 122 -5.54 -6.31 -5.17
N LYS A 123 -6.28 -7.32 -4.70
CA LYS A 123 -5.72 -8.47 -3.99
C LYS A 123 -4.73 -9.26 -4.84
N LYS A 124 -4.98 -9.40 -6.15
CA LYS A 124 -3.99 -10.02 -7.07
C LYS A 124 -2.72 -9.17 -7.18
N ILE A 125 -2.87 -7.84 -7.28
CA ILE A 125 -1.73 -6.92 -7.28
C ILE A 125 -0.94 -7.03 -5.98
N TYR A 126 -1.62 -7.05 -4.84
CA TYR A 126 -0.98 -7.27 -3.56
C TYR A 126 -0.22 -8.60 -3.52
N THR A 127 -0.84 -9.71 -3.94
CA THR A 127 -0.16 -11.02 -3.96
C THR A 127 1.08 -10.99 -4.84
N PHE A 128 1.02 -10.32 -5.99
CA PHE A 128 2.18 -10.12 -6.85
C PHE A 128 3.28 -9.32 -6.13
N LEU A 129 2.95 -8.16 -5.58
CA LEU A 129 3.89 -7.32 -4.81
C LEU A 129 4.48 -8.07 -3.60
N TYR A 130 3.67 -8.90 -2.96
CA TYR A 130 4.10 -9.70 -1.83
C TYR A 130 5.19 -10.69 -2.23
N ASN A 131 4.93 -11.45 -3.29
CA ASN A 131 5.88 -12.45 -3.76
C ASN A 131 7.12 -11.85 -4.41
N SER A 132 7.02 -10.65 -5.00
CA SER A 132 8.13 -10.00 -5.70
C SER A 132 9.00 -9.13 -4.80
N LYS A 133 8.41 -8.46 -3.79
CA LYS A 133 9.10 -7.45 -2.97
C LYS A 133 8.79 -7.54 -1.47
N ILE A 134 7.52 -7.58 -1.07
CA ILE A 134 7.15 -7.42 0.37
C ILE A 134 7.68 -8.60 1.21
N LYS A 135 7.64 -9.83 0.68
CA LYS A 135 8.18 -11.00 1.37
C LYS A 135 9.68 -10.84 1.67
N ASP A 136 10.46 -10.33 0.72
CA ASP A 136 11.88 -10.04 0.93
C ASP A 136 12.09 -8.98 2.03
N LEU A 137 11.15 -8.06 2.23
CA LEU A 137 11.23 -7.08 3.32
C LEU A 137 11.11 -7.75 4.68
N TYR A 138 10.24 -8.74 4.78
CA TYR A 138 10.01 -9.46 6.03
C TYR A 138 11.07 -10.52 6.31
N ASP A 139 11.54 -11.24 5.29
CA ASP A 139 12.46 -12.36 5.48
C ASP A 139 13.89 -11.90 5.88
N ASN A 140 14.22 -10.62 5.72
CA ASN A 140 15.55 -10.05 6.04
C ASN A 140 15.63 -9.29 7.39
N ASP A 141 14.63 -9.45 8.27
CA ASP A 141 14.50 -8.92 9.64
C ASP A 141 15.29 -7.65 10.06
N LEU A 142 14.51 -6.57 10.23
CA LEU A 142 14.52 -5.62 11.37
C LEU A 142 15.48 -4.42 11.50
N SER A 143 16.55 -4.27 10.73
CA SER A 143 17.27 -2.97 10.68
C SER A 143 17.70 -2.52 9.28
N SER A 144 17.49 -3.35 8.26
CA SER A 144 18.03 -3.11 6.91
C SER A 144 17.01 -3.20 5.78
N ALA A 145 15.76 -3.62 6.02
CA ALA A 145 14.79 -3.90 4.95
C ALA A 145 14.54 -2.69 4.03
N ALA A 146 14.54 -1.49 4.59
CA ALA A 146 14.45 -0.27 3.81
C ALA A 146 15.75 0.17 3.14
N ASP A 147 16.91 -0.11 3.75
CA ASP A 147 18.21 0.13 3.12
C ASP A 147 18.39 -0.81 1.91
N VAL A 148 17.98 -2.07 2.05
CA VAL A 148 17.97 -3.06 0.96
C VAL A 148 17.02 -2.64 -0.16
N LEU A 149 15.83 -2.13 0.17
CA LEU A 149 14.92 -1.54 -0.81
C LEU A 149 15.50 -0.32 -1.49
N ARG A 150 16.09 0.62 -0.74
CA ARG A 150 16.69 1.83 -1.29
C ARG A 150 17.82 1.50 -2.27
N VAL A 151 18.64 0.50 -1.94
CA VAL A 151 19.71 -0.01 -2.81
C VAL A 151 19.14 -0.70 -4.05
N ARG A 152 18.14 -1.58 -3.90
CA ARG A 152 17.54 -2.30 -5.04
C ARG A 152 16.70 -1.39 -5.95
N LEU A 153 15.98 -0.42 -5.38
CA LEU A 153 15.23 0.59 -6.12
C LEU A 153 16.14 1.51 -6.94
N ARG A 154 17.24 1.97 -6.35
CA ARG A 154 18.26 2.72 -7.10
C ARG A 154 18.82 1.88 -8.24
N LYS A 155 19.04 0.59 -8.02
CA LYS A 155 19.57 -0.31 -9.06
C LYS A 155 18.58 -0.51 -10.21
N GLU A 156 17.32 -0.81 -9.93
CA GLU A 156 16.28 -1.00 -10.96
C GLU A 156 15.95 0.30 -11.73
N ALA A 157 15.95 1.45 -11.05
CA ALA A 157 15.78 2.75 -11.73
C ALA A 157 16.94 3.05 -12.70
N THR A 158 18.16 2.63 -12.36
CA THR A 158 19.35 2.79 -13.21
C THR A 158 19.34 1.80 -14.37
N GLU A 159 18.87 0.57 -14.16
CA GLU A 159 18.74 -0.46 -15.21
C GLU A 159 17.63 -0.13 -16.22
N PHE A 160 16.53 0.50 -15.79
CA PHE A 160 15.48 1.00 -16.69
C PHE A 160 15.93 2.18 -17.56
N GLN A 161 16.83 3.04 -17.06
CA GLN A 161 17.43 4.13 -17.85
C GLN A 161 18.50 3.65 -18.84
N ALA A 162 19.10 2.49 -18.60
CA ALA A 162 20.11 1.90 -19.50
C ALA A 162 19.49 1.16 -20.70
N LEU A 163 18.16 0.96 -20.71
CA LEU A 163 17.41 0.24 -21.74
C LEU A 163 16.44 1.15 -22.54
N SER A 164 16.48 2.46 -22.30
CA SER A 164 15.74 3.51 -23.04
C SER A 164 16.68 4.37 -23.87
#